data_AF-A0A9D6FMH1-F1
#
_entry.id   AF-A0A9D6FMH1-F1
#
_cell.length_a   1.000
_cell.length_b   1.000
_cell.length_c   1.000
_cell.angle_alpha   90.00
_cell.angle_beta   90.00
_cell.angle_gamma   90.00
#
_symmetry.space_group_name_H-M   'P 1'
#
loop_
_entity.id
_entity.type
_entity.pdbx_description
1 polymer ?
#
loop_
_entity_poly.entity_id
_entity_poly.type
_entity_poly.pdbx_seq_one_letter_code
_entity_poly.pdbx_strand_id
1 'polypeptide(L)'
;MEQEPRTMPRFWIRGLVPGVLIGVGLLHSAVGFASGRALLAEIAREGLWNTVVPGSEPLTRPLLLWFLVGGFFLLMLGHLAIWVERHVRRPLPSALGIELLVFAITLGVVSGGAVPAWLFAASGVYIVIVAKSARRQGP
;
A
#
# COMPACT_ATOMS: atom_id res chain seq x y z
N MET A 1 -27.06 -7.39 35.45
CA MET A 1 -25.80 -6.75 35.04
C MET A 1 -25.59 -7.07 33.57
N GLU A 2 -26.27 -6.35 32.69
CA GLU A 2 -25.98 -6.37 31.26
C GLU A 2 -24.66 -5.63 31.03
N GLN A 3 -23.66 -6.34 30.50
CA GLN A 3 -22.46 -5.68 30.03
C GLN A 3 -22.83 -4.94 28.74
N GLU A 4 -22.84 -3.61 28.79
CA GLU A 4 -22.92 -2.80 27.58
C GLU A 4 -21.82 -3.25 26.60
N PRO A 5 -22.14 -3.47 25.32
CA PRO A 5 -21.12 -3.75 24.33
C PRO A 5 -20.18 -2.54 24.27
N ARG A 6 -18.91 -2.74 24.64
CA ARG A 6 -17.85 -1.73 24.48
C ARG A 6 -17.76 -1.36 23.00
N THR A 7 -18.49 -0.33 22.61
CA THR A 7 -18.35 0.30 21.31
C THR A 7 -16.99 0.97 21.30
N MET A 8 -16.04 0.38 20.56
CA MET A 8 -14.74 1.02 20.40
C MET A 8 -14.96 2.44 19.87
N PRO A 9 -14.33 3.46 20.46
CA PRO A 9 -14.56 4.83 20.03
C PRO A 9 -14.23 4.95 18.54
N ARG A 10 -15.19 5.44 17.75
CA ARG A 10 -15.09 5.63 16.29
C ARG A 10 -13.80 6.35 15.83
N PHE A 11 -13.10 7.04 16.73
CA PHE A 11 -11.84 7.74 16.45
C PHE A 11 -10.63 6.80 16.30
N TRP A 12 -10.60 5.61 16.92
CA TRP A 12 -9.42 4.73 16.86
C TRP A 12 -9.23 4.02 15.50
N ILE A 13 -10.31 3.87 14.73
CA ILE A 13 -10.26 3.27 13.38
C ILE A 13 -9.93 4.35 12.33
N ARG A 14 -10.32 5.61 12.59
CA ARG A 14 -10.03 6.76 11.72
C ARG A 14 -8.57 7.17 11.88
N GLY A 15 -7.84 7.28 10.79
CA GLY A 15 -6.41 7.63 10.81
C GLY A 15 -5.43 6.46 11.00
N LEU A 16 -5.88 5.27 11.42
CA LEU A 16 -5.00 4.08 11.43
C LEU A 16 -4.72 3.57 10.01
N VAL A 17 -5.77 3.46 9.17
CA VAL A 17 -5.64 3.03 7.76
C VAL A 17 -4.63 3.92 7.03
N PRO A 18 -4.81 5.25 7.03
CA PRO A 18 -3.94 6.12 6.26
C PRO A 18 -2.53 6.18 6.87
N GLY A 19 -2.42 6.11 8.20
CA GLY A 19 -1.12 6.10 8.90
C GLY A 19 -0.28 4.86 8.56
N VAL A 20 -0.89 3.68 8.50
CA VAL A 20 -0.20 2.44 8.09
C VAL A 20 0.24 2.53 6.64
N LEU A 21 -0.64 2.96 5.74
CA LEU A 21 -0.30 3.14 4.31
C LEU A 21 0.88 4.09 4.11
N ILE A 22 0.86 5.23 4.81
CA ILE A 22 1.94 6.22 4.76
C ILE A 22 3.23 5.64 5.35
N GLY A 23 3.17 5.05 6.54
CA GLY A 23 4.36 4.51 7.22
C GLY A 23 5.03 3.40 6.41
N VAL A 24 4.24 2.47 5.86
CA VAL A 24 4.73 1.42 4.97
C VAL A 24 5.30 2.03 3.68
N GLY A 25 4.60 2.97 3.06
CA GLY A 25 5.06 3.63 1.83
C GLY A 25 6.39 4.37 2.02
N LEU A 26 6.56 5.06 3.16
CA LEU A 26 7.81 5.71 3.55
C LEU A 26 8.94 4.69 3.71
N LEU A 27 8.71 3.64 4.50
CA LEU A 27 9.72 2.59 4.73
C LEU A 27 10.12 1.90 3.42
N HIS A 28 9.15 1.54 2.58
CA HIS A 28 9.38 0.86 1.31
C HIS A 28 10.19 1.73 0.34
N SER A 29 9.82 3.01 0.21
CA SER A 29 10.57 3.97 -0.60
C SER A 29 11.98 4.18 -0.05
N ALA A 30 12.12 4.33 1.27
CA ALA A 30 13.40 4.53 1.93
C ALA A 30 14.34 3.34 1.73
N VAL A 31 13.84 2.10 1.83
CA VAL A 31 14.61 0.89 1.52
C VAL A 31 15.07 0.89 0.07
N GLY A 32 14.17 1.20 -0.88
CA GLY A 32 14.54 1.33 -2.30
C GLY A 32 15.66 2.35 -2.53
N PHE A 33 15.52 3.55 -1.94
CA PHE A 33 16.53 4.60 -2.06
C PHE A 33 17.84 4.25 -1.36
N ALA A 34 17.82 3.60 -0.20
CA ALA A 34 19.03 3.26 0.55
C ALA A 34 19.81 2.12 -0.11
N SER A 35 19.11 1.07 -0.54
CA SER A 35 19.72 -0.11 -1.14
C SER A 35 20.08 0.08 -2.62
N GLY A 36 19.34 0.93 -3.34
CA GLY A 36 19.46 1.10 -4.78
C GLY A 36 20.32 2.27 -5.26
N ARG A 37 21.05 2.98 -4.39
CA ARG A 37 21.74 4.23 -4.76
C ARG A 37 22.63 4.13 -6.00
N ALA A 38 23.45 3.09 -6.08
CA ALA A 38 24.33 2.86 -7.22
C ALA A 38 23.54 2.61 -8.50
N LEU A 39 22.56 1.71 -8.44
CA LEU A 39 21.64 1.42 -9.55
C LEU A 39 20.86 2.66 -10.02
N LEU A 40 20.41 3.50 -9.09
CA LEU A 40 19.73 4.77 -9.42
C LEU A 40 20.66 5.73 -10.15
N ALA A 41 21.94 5.80 -9.73
CA ALA A 41 22.93 6.62 -10.42
C ALA A 41 23.24 6.09 -11.82
N GLU A 42 23.29 4.77 -12.01
CA GLU A 42 23.43 4.14 -13.33
C GLU A 42 22.23 4.43 -14.23
N ILE A 43 21.01 4.21 -13.73
CA ILE A 43 19.77 4.55 -14.45
C ILE A 43 19.76 6.03 -14.83
N ALA A 44 20.17 6.93 -13.93
CA ALA A 44 20.25 8.36 -14.23
C ALA A 44 21.27 8.70 -15.33
N ARG A 45 22.38 7.96 -15.43
CA ARG A 45 23.40 8.14 -16.47
C ARG A 45 22.98 7.56 -17.81
N GLU A 46 22.31 6.41 -17.80
CA GLU A 46 21.83 5.71 -19.00
C GLU A 46 20.54 6.34 -19.57
N GLY A 47 19.83 7.13 -18.76
CA GLY A 47 18.56 7.75 -19.10
C GLY A 47 17.37 7.02 -18.49
N LEU A 48 16.19 7.66 -18.48
CA LEU A 48 15.00 7.09 -17.84
C LEU A 48 14.19 6.16 -18.75
N TRP A 49 14.59 6.02 -20.03
CA TRP A 49 13.87 5.23 -21.02
C TRP A 49 14.53 3.86 -21.23
N ASN A 50 13.74 2.80 -21.20
CA ASN A 50 14.17 1.42 -21.46
C ASN A 50 15.35 0.92 -20.59
N THR A 51 15.48 1.41 -19.36
CA THR A 51 16.59 1.04 -18.46
C THR A 51 16.24 -0.08 -17.47
N VAL A 52 14.96 -0.48 -17.39
CA VAL A 52 14.52 -1.55 -16.49
C VAL A 52 14.64 -2.90 -17.21
N VAL A 53 15.86 -3.43 -17.21
CA VAL A 53 16.17 -4.75 -17.79
C VAL A 53 16.32 -5.78 -16.66
N PRO A 54 15.82 -7.02 -16.80
CA PRO A 54 16.07 -8.08 -15.85
C PRO A 54 17.57 -8.33 -15.65
N GLY A 55 17.97 -8.56 -14.40
CA GLY A 55 19.36 -8.89 -14.04
C GLY A 55 19.40 -10.04 -13.04
N SER A 56 20.58 -10.60 -12.82
CA SER A 56 20.82 -11.70 -11.87
C SER A 56 21.26 -11.23 -10.48
N GLU A 57 21.47 -9.93 -10.29
CA GLU A 57 21.92 -9.38 -9.02
C GLU A 57 20.84 -9.49 -7.93
N PRO A 58 21.22 -9.62 -6.64
CA PRO A 58 20.27 -9.69 -5.53
C PRO A 58 19.28 -8.52 -5.49
N LEU A 59 19.72 -7.31 -5.88
CA LEU A 59 18.85 -6.16 -6.12
C LEU A 59 18.83 -5.82 -7.61
N THR A 60 17.76 -6.22 -8.29
CA THR A 60 17.57 -5.95 -9.71
C THR A 60 16.88 -4.60 -9.94
N ARG A 61 17.03 -4.02 -11.14
CA ARG A 61 16.31 -2.79 -11.53
C ARG A 61 14.78 -2.92 -11.43
N PRO A 62 14.16 -4.04 -11.85
CA PRO A 62 12.74 -4.29 -11.61
C PRO A 62 12.37 -4.29 -10.12
N LEU A 63 13.19 -4.89 -9.26
CA LEU A 63 12.93 -4.93 -7.82
C LEU A 63 13.08 -3.53 -7.19
N LEU A 64 14.07 -2.75 -7.63
CA LEU A 64 14.24 -1.37 -7.20
C LEU A 64 13.05 -0.49 -7.63
N LEU A 65 12.58 -0.64 -8.87
CA LEU A 65 11.38 0.03 -9.36
C LEU A 65 10.16 -0.32 -8.50
N TRP A 66 10.01 -1.60 -8.14
CA TRP A 66 8.96 -2.06 -7.23
C TRP A 66 8.99 -1.34 -5.89
N PHE A 67 10.16 -1.25 -5.24
CA PHE A 67 10.30 -0.55 -3.96
C PHE A 67 9.87 0.92 -4.05
N LEU A 68 10.28 1.60 -5.12
CA LEU A 68 9.99 3.02 -5.29
C LEU A 68 8.55 3.27 -5.72
N VAL A 69 8.08 2.66 -6.81
CA VAL A 69 6.73 2.88 -7.34
C VAL A 69 5.68 2.35 -6.36
N GLY A 70 5.88 1.16 -5.80
CA GLY A 70 5.00 0.61 -4.78
C GLY A 70 4.97 1.49 -3.53
N GLY A 71 6.12 1.98 -3.08
CA GLY A 71 6.22 2.87 -1.93
C GLY A 71 5.49 4.20 -2.13
N PHE A 72 5.75 4.89 -3.25
CA PHE A 72 5.06 6.14 -3.60
C PHE A 72 3.56 5.95 -3.82
N PHE A 73 3.15 4.84 -4.43
CA PHE A 73 1.74 4.52 -4.57
C PHE A 73 1.04 4.38 -3.21
N LEU A 74 1.65 3.67 -2.25
CA LEU A 74 1.10 3.52 -0.90
C LEU A 74 1.04 4.86 -0.15
N LEU A 75 2.04 5.74 -0.34
CA LEU A 75 1.99 7.11 0.20
C LEU A 75 0.80 7.89 -0.35
N MET A 76 0.63 7.88 -1.68
CA MET A 76 -0.46 8.58 -2.34
C MET A 76 -1.82 8.05 -1.88
N LEU A 77 -1.96 6.73 -1.80
CA LEU A 77 -3.17 6.07 -1.33
C LEU A 77 -3.47 6.41 0.14
N GLY A 78 -2.46 6.48 0.99
CA GLY A 78 -2.58 6.92 2.37
C GLY A 78 -3.05 8.37 2.46
N HIS A 79 -2.45 9.30 1.73
CA HIS A 79 -2.91 10.69 1.68
C HIS A 79 -4.34 10.83 1.15
N LEU A 80 -4.70 10.07 0.12
CA LEU A 80 -6.07 10.03 -0.38
C LEU A 80 -7.05 9.52 0.68
N ALA A 81 -6.68 8.47 1.43
CA ALA A 81 -7.49 7.95 2.52
C ALA A 81 -7.72 9.01 3.61
N ILE A 82 -6.68 9.75 4.03
CA ILE A 82 -6.82 10.90 4.95
C ILE A 82 -7.82 11.91 4.40
N TRP A 83 -7.65 12.28 3.12
CA TRP A 83 -8.49 13.29 2.50
C TRP A 83 -9.96 12.84 2.47
N VAL A 84 -10.24 11.60 2.07
CA VAL A 84 -11.59 11.02 2.03
C VAL A 84 -12.21 10.95 3.42
N GLU A 85 -11.46 10.50 4.43
CA GLU A 85 -11.94 10.43 5.81
C GLU A 85 -12.31 11.82 6.36
N ARG A 86 -11.54 12.86 6.01
CA ARG A 86 -11.77 14.24 6.47
C ARG A 86 -12.91 14.95 5.74
N HIS A 87 -12.98 14.82 4.42
CA HIS A 87 -13.89 15.62 3.59
C HIS A 87 -15.19 14.90 3.27
N VAL A 88 -15.12 13.60 2.94
CA VAL A 88 -16.29 12.79 2.58
C VAL A 88 -16.93 12.17 3.83
N ARG A 89 -16.18 12.09 4.94
CA ARG A 89 -16.59 11.49 6.22
C ARG A 89 -17.07 10.04 6.11
N ARG A 90 -16.64 9.35 5.06
CA ARG A 90 -16.91 7.94 4.76
C ARG A 90 -15.59 7.17 4.67
N PRO A 91 -15.57 5.86 4.96
CA PRO A 91 -14.40 5.05 4.69
C PRO A 91 -14.16 4.92 3.19
N LEU A 92 -12.96 4.47 2.82
CA LEU A 92 -12.66 4.07 1.45
C LEU A 92 -13.66 3.00 0.95
N PRO A 93 -14.00 3.00 -0.34
CA PRO A 93 -14.93 2.04 -0.90
C PRO A 93 -14.35 0.61 -0.83
N SER A 94 -15.22 -0.37 -0.54
CA SER A 94 -14.82 -1.79 -0.50
C SER A 94 -14.29 -2.30 -1.84
N ALA A 95 -14.73 -1.70 -2.96
CA ALA A 95 -14.26 -2.04 -4.30
C ALA A 95 -12.74 -1.85 -4.42
N LEU A 96 -12.22 -0.70 -3.97
CA LEU A 96 -10.79 -0.41 -3.94
C LEU A 96 -10.00 -1.45 -3.13
N GLY A 97 -10.55 -1.90 -2.00
CA GLY A 97 -9.93 -2.95 -1.20
C GLY A 97 -9.85 -4.30 -1.94
N ILE A 98 -10.90 -4.64 -2.72
CA ILE A 98 -10.92 -5.85 -3.56
C ILE A 98 -9.94 -5.72 -4.73
N GLU A 99 -9.90 -4.56 -5.39
CA GLU A 99 -8.96 -4.29 -6.48
C GLU A 99 -7.50 -4.43 -6.01
N LEU A 100 -7.18 -3.94 -4.81
CA LEU A 100 -5.86 -4.12 -4.20
C LEU A 100 -5.54 -5.59 -3.88
N LEU A 101 -6.54 -6.37 -3.46
CA LEU A 101 -6.37 -7.80 -3.23
C LEU A 101 -6.10 -8.55 -4.54
N VAL A 102 -6.88 -8.27 -5.58
CA VAL A 102 -6.68 -8.86 -6.91
C VAL A 102 -5.30 -8.48 -7.43
N PHE A 103 -4.92 -7.21 -7.33
CA PHE A 103 -3.59 -6.74 -7.71
C PHE A 103 -2.48 -7.49 -6.96
N ALA A 104 -2.61 -7.65 -5.64
CA ALA A 104 -1.64 -8.38 -4.83
C ALA A 104 -1.51 -9.85 -5.26
N ILE A 105 -2.63 -10.52 -5.52
CA ILE A 105 -2.65 -11.93 -5.96
C ILE A 105 -2.00 -12.05 -7.34
N THR A 106 -2.42 -11.22 -8.30
CA THR A 106 -1.85 -11.23 -9.66
C THR A 106 -0.36 -10.98 -9.62
N LEU A 107 0.10 -10.02 -8.83
CA LEU A 107 1.52 -9.73 -8.69
C LEU A 107 2.28 -10.89 -8.04
N GLY A 108 1.74 -11.49 -6.99
CA GLY A 108 2.34 -12.67 -6.35
C GLY A 108 2.52 -13.83 -7.32
N VAL A 109 1.50 -14.11 -8.12
CA VAL A 109 1.54 -15.16 -9.16
C VAL A 109 2.55 -14.83 -10.26
N VAL A 110 2.50 -13.62 -10.83
CA VAL A 110 3.39 -13.21 -11.94
C VAL A 110 4.85 -13.14 -11.50
N SER A 111 5.11 -12.76 -10.25
CA SER A 111 6.46 -12.68 -9.69
C SER A 111 7.03 -14.01 -9.20
N GLY A 112 6.27 -15.10 -9.23
CA GLY A 112 6.68 -16.36 -8.61
C GLY A 112 6.89 -16.25 -7.09
N GLY A 113 6.20 -15.30 -6.44
CA GLY A 113 6.31 -15.05 -5.01
C GLY A 113 7.54 -14.23 -4.58
N ALA A 114 8.39 -13.80 -5.51
CA ALA A 114 9.62 -13.05 -5.20
C ALA A 114 9.34 -11.60 -4.74
N VAL A 115 8.18 -11.06 -5.11
CA VAL A 115 7.80 -9.68 -4.79
C VAL A 115 6.91 -9.65 -3.55
N PRO A 116 7.14 -8.78 -2.55
CA PRO A 116 6.34 -8.67 -1.33
C PRO A 116 4.96 -8.05 -1.59
N ALA A 117 4.12 -8.75 -2.37
CA ALA A 117 2.76 -8.35 -2.72
C ALA A 117 1.83 -8.29 -1.50
N TRP A 118 2.23 -8.89 -0.38
CA TRP A 118 1.50 -8.89 0.88
C TRP A 118 1.18 -7.48 1.39
N LEU A 119 1.96 -6.44 1.02
CA LEU A 119 1.67 -5.04 1.35
C LEU A 119 0.33 -4.57 0.78
N PHE A 120 0.06 -4.93 -0.48
CA PHE A 120 -1.19 -4.61 -1.17
C PHE A 120 -2.33 -5.48 -0.64
N ALA A 121 -2.04 -6.76 -0.35
CA ALA A 121 -3.02 -7.66 0.23
C ALA A 121 -3.48 -7.20 1.62
N ALA A 122 -2.56 -6.87 2.52
CA ALA A 122 -2.87 -6.39 3.87
C ALA A 122 -3.71 -5.11 3.82
N SER A 123 -3.32 -4.16 2.96
CA SER A 123 -4.06 -2.92 2.71
C SER A 123 -5.48 -3.19 2.19
N GLY A 124 -5.61 -4.10 1.21
CA GLY A 124 -6.89 -4.47 0.61
C GLY A 124 -7.84 -5.18 1.58
N VAL A 125 -7.35 -6.18 2.33
CA VAL A 125 -8.13 -6.87 3.39
C VAL A 125 -8.66 -5.84 4.38
N TYR A 126 -7.79 -4.94 4.85
CA TYR A 126 -8.16 -3.99 5.88
C TYR A 126 -9.21 -2.97 5.38
N ILE A 127 -9.07 -2.43 4.16
CA ILE A 127 -10.08 -1.56 3.53
C ILE A 127 -11.44 -2.28 3.44
N VAL A 128 -11.45 -3.55 3.04
CA VAL A 128 -12.69 -4.36 2.97
C VAL A 128 -13.33 -4.52 4.34
N ILE A 129 -12.54 -4.83 5.38
CA ILE A 129 -13.05 -4.98 6.76
C ILE A 129 -13.68 -3.66 7.24
N VAL A 130 -12.98 -2.54 7.08
CA VAL A 130 -13.47 -1.22 7.52
C VAL A 130 -14.73 -0.82 6.75
N ALA A 131 -14.74 -0.99 5.43
CA ALA A 131 -15.90 -0.66 4.60
C ALA A 131 -17.13 -1.52 4.95
N LYS A 132 -16.95 -2.82 5.21
CA LYS A 132 -18.03 -3.71 5.67
C LYS A 132 -18.53 -3.33 7.06
N SER A 133 -17.63 -2.98 7.97
CA SER A 133 -17.96 -2.59 9.33
C SER A 133 -18.79 -1.30 9.36
N ALA A 134 -18.46 -0.33 8.51
CA ALA A 134 -19.23 0.90 8.36
C ALA A 134 -20.63 0.66 7.77
N ARG A 135 -20.79 -0.26 6.82
CA ARG A 135 -22.12 -0.61 6.27
C ARG A 135 -23.03 -1.28 7.30
N ARG A 136 -22.47 -2.10 8.19
CA ARG A 136 -23.22 -2.78 9.26
C ARG A 136 -23.74 -1.83 10.34
N GLN A 137 -23.14 -0.65 10.49
CA GLN A 137 -23.54 0.31 11.51
C GLN A 137 -24.68 1.25 11.07
N GLY A 138 -25.15 1.17 9.81
CA GLY A 138 -26.17 2.06 9.25
C GLY A 138 -25.71 3.53 9.16
N PRO A 139 -26.33 4.35 8.30
CA PRO A 139 -26.22 5.82 8.40
C PRO A 139 -26.79 6.32 9.74
#